data_AF-X1HL79-F1
#
_entry.id   AF-X1HL79-F1
#
_cell.length_a   1.000
_cell.length_b   1.000
_cell.length_c   1.000
_cell.angle_alpha   90.00
_cell.angle_beta   90.00
_cell.angle_gamma   90.00
#
_symmetry.space_group_name_H-M   'P 1'
#
loop_
_entity.id
_entity.type
_entity.pdbx_description
1 polymer ?
#
loop_
_entity_poly.entity_id
_entity_poly.type
_entity_poly.pdbx_seq_one_letter_code
_entity_poly.pdbx_strand_id
1 'polypeptide(L)'
;LESKDASKETLRELFIPAVSSLITDGIGFMSLMIIPLLMIKGMAIASGAGVLSIFFTVVIFIPAMLSYMPKPRRIEIEREDAPTLVNRMMAGIAHVVERKRSRWIIVALFLVLALLGIKGASQLVVGDNEIGSSILYPDSRYNVAERVVNDNFSGSNPYYVFVKGKEQECLVDSSALKEMGALQRHLSEKVPEVGYSLSLVDYVKGLNSAMFGGERRYFAVPEDNRTIAEYLFLYSISSFPGDFDPVVSRNYQFANLKFDLKD
;
A
#
# COMPACT_ATOMS: atom_id res chain seq x y z
N LEU A 1 -21.73 -23.30 45.21
CA LEU A 1 -22.92 -23.01 44.37
C LEU A 1 -23.30 -24.26 43.58
N GLU A 2 -24.56 -24.44 43.18
CA GLU A 2 -24.88 -25.38 42.09
C GLU A 2 -24.31 -24.88 40.77
N SER A 3 -24.00 -25.78 39.82
CA SER A 3 -23.36 -25.38 38.53
C SER A 3 -24.18 -24.31 37.80
N LYS A 4 -25.52 -24.38 37.90
CA LYS A 4 -26.43 -23.38 37.32
C LYS A 4 -26.33 -22.02 37.99
N ASP A 5 -26.24 -21.97 39.32
CA ASP A 5 -26.15 -20.72 40.06
C ASP A 5 -24.77 -20.07 39.89
N ALA A 6 -23.70 -20.88 39.82
CA ALA A 6 -22.35 -20.41 39.50
C ALA A 6 -22.29 -19.79 38.10
N SER A 7 -22.82 -20.47 37.08
CA SER A 7 -22.88 -19.91 35.71
C SER A 7 -23.68 -18.62 35.64
N LYS A 8 -24.80 -18.52 36.35
CA LYS A 8 -25.61 -17.29 36.39
C LYS A 8 -24.84 -16.12 37.01
N GLU A 9 -24.14 -16.36 38.11
CA GLU A 9 -23.38 -15.31 38.78
C GLU A 9 -22.17 -14.87 37.94
N THR A 10 -21.45 -15.82 37.34
CA THR A 10 -20.35 -15.51 36.41
C THR A 10 -20.85 -14.72 35.19
N LEU A 11 -21.99 -15.10 34.61
CA LEU A 11 -22.57 -14.34 33.51
C LEU A 11 -22.95 -12.93 33.96
N ARG A 12 -23.57 -12.77 35.14
CA ARG A 12 -23.99 -11.48 35.66
C ARG A 12 -22.81 -10.51 35.85
N GLU A 13 -21.70 -10.99 36.39
CA GLU A 13 -20.50 -10.19 36.61
C GLU A 13 -19.76 -9.87 35.30
N LEU A 14 -19.70 -10.83 34.36
CA LEU A 14 -18.96 -10.65 33.11
C LEU A 14 -19.77 -10.00 31.98
N PHE A 15 -21.10 -9.92 32.09
CA PHE A 15 -21.95 -9.42 31.01
C PHE A 15 -21.62 -7.97 30.63
N ILE A 16 -21.51 -7.07 31.62
CA ILE A 16 -21.26 -5.65 31.37
C ILE A 16 -19.88 -5.44 30.72
N PRO A 17 -18.76 -5.99 31.26
CA PRO A 17 -17.45 -5.91 30.61
C PRO A 17 -17.40 -6.55 29.21
N ALA A 18 -18.06 -7.69 29.03
CA ALA A 18 -18.06 -8.39 27.74
C ALA A 18 -18.78 -7.59 26.65
N VAL A 19 -19.96 -7.06 26.96
CA VAL A 19 -20.74 -6.24 26.01
C VAL A 19 -20.04 -4.91 25.71
N SER A 20 -19.44 -4.26 26.72
CA SER A 20 -18.71 -3.00 26.49
C SER A 20 -17.46 -3.20 25.60
N SER A 21 -16.75 -4.32 25.78
CA SER A 21 -15.65 -4.72 24.89
C SER A 21 -16.14 -4.91 23.45
N LEU A 22 -17.22 -5.69 23.26
CA LEU A 22 -17.77 -5.94 21.92
C LEU A 22 -18.23 -4.68 21.21
N ILE A 23 -18.87 -3.75 21.92
CA ILE A 23 -19.29 -2.46 21.36
C ILE A 23 -18.07 -1.66 20.92
N THR A 24 -17.03 -1.62 21.75
CA THR A 24 -15.81 -0.86 21.45
C THR A 24 -15.07 -1.46 20.25
N ASP A 25 -14.96 -2.79 20.17
CA ASP A 25 -14.39 -3.50 19.01
C ASP A 25 -15.20 -3.23 17.74
N GLY A 26 -16.54 -3.30 17.84
CA GLY A 26 -17.45 -3.00 16.74
C GLY A 26 -17.29 -1.58 16.21
N ILE A 27 -17.18 -0.58 17.10
CA ILE A 27 -16.89 0.82 16.73
C ILE A 27 -15.51 0.91 16.06
N GLY A 28 -14.50 0.22 16.59
CA GLY A 28 -13.16 0.15 16.01
C GLY A 28 -13.18 -0.34 14.56
N PHE A 29 -13.84 -1.46 14.28
CA PHE A 29 -13.99 -1.99 12.92
C PHE A 29 -14.87 -1.11 12.03
N MET A 30 -15.96 -0.53 12.56
CA MET A 30 -16.78 0.40 11.80
C MET A 30 -16.01 1.65 11.38
N SER A 31 -15.06 2.13 12.20
CA SER A 31 -14.23 3.29 11.85
C SER A 31 -13.41 3.07 10.56
N LEU A 32 -13.05 1.82 10.25
CA LEU A 32 -12.33 1.46 9.02
C LEU A 32 -13.17 1.66 7.75
N MET A 33 -14.50 1.75 7.86
CA MET A 33 -15.37 1.99 6.69
C MET A 33 -15.19 3.39 6.08
N ILE A 34 -14.63 4.33 6.84
CA ILE A 34 -14.34 5.69 6.36
C ILE A 34 -13.23 5.66 5.31
N ILE A 35 -12.33 4.68 5.36
CA ILE A 35 -11.18 4.59 4.47
C ILE A 35 -11.68 4.24 3.05
N PRO A 36 -11.32 5.01 2.00
CA PRO A 36 -11.80 4.81 0.63
C PRO A 36 -11.10 3.63 -0.10
N LEU A 37 -10.80 2.54 0.63
CA LEU A 37 -10.15 1.34 0.09
C LEU A 37 -11.10 0.15 0.21
N LEU A 38 -11.50 -0.41 -0.94
CA LEU A 38 -12.51 -1.49 -1.00
C LEU A 38 -12.08 -2.73 -0.21
N MET A 39 -10.79 -3.08 -0.29
CA MET A 39 -10.22 -4.21 0.46
C MET A 39 -10.38 -4.05 1.98
N ILE A 40 -10.10 -2.85 2.50
CA ILE A 40 -10.23 -2.56 3.94
C ILE A 40 -11.69 -2.59 4.37
N LYS A 41 -12.61 -2.06 3.55
CA LYS A 41 -14.06 -2.14 3.82
C LYS A 41 -14.54 -3.59 3.89
N GLY A 42 -14.08 -4.44 2.98
CA GLY A 42 -14.40 -5.87 3.00
C GLY A 42 -13.90 -6.55 4.28
N MET A 43 -12.65 -6.27 4.68
CA MET A 43 -12.07 -6.78 5.92
C MET A 43 -12.82 -6.27 7.17
N ALA A 44 -13.26 -5.02 7.18
CA ALA A 44 -14.03 -4.43 8.26
C ALA A 44 -15.40 -5.11 8.43
N ILE A 45 -16.10 -5.40 7.34
CA ILE A 45 -17.39 -6.12 7.37
C ILE A 45 -17.19 -7.55 7.89
N ALA A 46 -16.21 -8.28 7.35
CA ALA A 46 -15.91 -9.65 7.77
C ALA A 46 -15.50 -9.72 9.25
N SER A 47 -14.65 -8.80 9.69
CA SER A 47 -14.21 -8.72 11.09
C SER A 47 -15.35 -8.32 12.02
N GLY A 48 -16.19 -7.35 11.62
CA GLY A 48 -17.37 -6.96 12.38
C GLY A 48 -18.38 -8.10 12.55
N ALA A 49 -18.61 -8.90 11.51
CA ALA A 49 -19.39 -10.13 11.62
C ALA A 49 -18.73 -11.15 12.57
N GLY A 50 -17.40 -11.26 12.52
CA GLY A 50 -16.62 -12.07 13.47
C GLY A 50 -16.83 -11.62 14.92
N VAL A 51 -16.73 -10.32 15.21
CA VAL A 51 -16.97 -9.76 16.55
C VAL A 51 -18.39 -10.03 17.03
N LEU A 52 -19.40 -9.87 16.16
CA LEU A 52 -20.78 -10.22 16.50
C LEU A 52 -20.94 -11.71 16.85
N SER A 53 -20.18 -12.60 16.19
CA SER A 53 -20.21 -14.03 16.50
C SER A 53 -19.65 -14.35 17.91
N ILE A 54 -18.75 -13.51 18.43
CA ILE A 54 -18.21 -13.64 19.80
C ILE A 54 -19.33 -13.50 20.84
N PHE A 55 -20.32 -12.65 20.59
CA PHE A 55 -21.46 -12.51 21.49
C PHE A 55 -22.18 -13.86 21.68
N PHE A 56 -22.50 -14.53 20.57
CA PHE A 56 -23.22 -15.81 20.62
C PHE A 56 -22.37 -16.93 21.22
N THR A 57 -21.08 -16.97 20.90
CA THR A 57 -20.20 -18.04 21.35
C THR A 57 -19.75 -17.86 22.80
N VAL A 58 -19.31 -16.67 23.19
CA VAL A 58 -18.73 -16.42 24.52
C VAL A 58 -19.76 -15.99 25.54
N VAL A 59 -20.69 -15.11 25.19
CA VAL A 59 -21.68 -14.58 26.16
C VAL A 59 -22.84 -15.55 26.38
N ILE A 60 -23.25 -16.29 25.34
CA ILE A 60 -24.41 -17.20 25.42
C ILE A 60 -23.94 -18.66 25.56
N PHE A 61 -23.17 -19.15 24.60
CA PHE A 61 -22.88 -20.58 24.49
C PHE A 61 -21.96 -21.11 25.60
N ILE A 62 -20.87 -20.42 25.95
CA ILE A 62 -19.96 -20.86 27.02
C ILE A 62 -20.68 -20.97 28.39
N PRO A 63 -21.41 -19.95 28.88
CA PRO A 63 -22.11 -20.05 30.17
C PRO A 63 -23.20 -21.12 30.17
N ALA A 64 -23.89 -21.31 29.03
CA ALA A 64 -24.84 -22.38 28.84
C ALA A 64 -24.15 -23.74 28.97
N MET A 65 -23.04 -23.98 28.28
CA MET A 65 -22.25 -25.21 28.41
C MET A 65 -21.76 -25.45 29.85
N LEU A 66 -21.22 -24.41 30.49
CA LEU A 66 -20.76 -24.48 31.88
C LEU A 66 -21.90 -24.84 32.85
N SER A 67 -23.14 -24.44 32.56
CA SER A 67 -24.28 -24.75 33.41
C SER A 67 -24.65 -26.25 33.43
N TYR A 68 -24.27 -27.00 32.38
CA TYR A 68 -24.46 -28.44 32.28
C TYR A 68 -23.23 -29.24 32.73
N MET A 69 -22.09 -28.58 32.98
CA MET A 69 -20.87 -29.25 33.37
C MET A 69 -20.92 -29.69 34.84
N PRO A 70 -20.47 -30.91 35.17
CA PRO A 70 -20.42 -31.37 36.55
C PRO A 70 -19.50 -30.47 37.37
N LYS A 71 -19.81 -30.35 38.66
CA LYS A 71 -18.95 -29.60 39.59
C LYS A 71 -17.54 -30.21 39.59
N PRO A 72 -16.48 -29.38 39.54
CA PRO A 72 -15.11 -29.89 39.65
C PRO A 72 -14.93 -30.64 40.96
N ARG A 73 -14.15 -31.73 40.91
CA ARG A 73 -13.84 -32.53 42.11
C ARG A 73 -12.91 -31.72 43.01
N ARG A 74 -12.98 -31.93 44.33
CA ARG A 74 -12.08 -31.25 45.29
C ARG A 74 -10.60 -31.38 44.94
N ILE A 75 -10.19 -32.54 44.42
CA ILE A 75 -8.82 -32.82 43.97
C ILE A 75 -8.41 -31.95 42.77
N GLU A 76 -9.35 -31.59 41.89
CA GLU A 76 -9.09 -30.71 40.74
C GLU A 76 -8.89 -29.27 41.20
N ILE A 77 -9.69 -28.82 42.17
CA ILE A 77 -9.57 -27.49 42.80
C ILE A 77 -8.23 -27.35 43.54
N GLU A 78 -7.88 -28.34 44.37
CA GLU A 78 -6.62 -28.36 45.11
C GLU A 78 -5.39 -28.38 44.20
N ARG A 79 -5.51 -28.97 42.99
CA ARG A 79 -4.45 -28.98 41.98
C ARG A 79 -4.31 -27.64 41.26
N GLU A 80 -5.40 -26.91 41.05
CA GLU A 80 -5.40 -25.56 40.49
C GLU A 80 -4.84 -24.52 41.48
N ASP A 81 -5.21 -24.65 42.76
CA ASP A 81 -4.72 -23.78 43.84
C ASP A 81 -3.24 -24.03 44.18
N ALA A 82 -2.66 -25.15 43.72
CA ALA A 82 -1.26 -25.45 43.94
C ALA A 82 -0.37 -24.39 43.24
N PRO A 83 0.62 -23.81 43.95
CA PRO A 83 1.46 -22.75 43.40
C PRO A 83 2.28 -23.28 42.22
N THR A 84 1.88 -22.89 41.02
CA THR A 84 2.58 -23.19 39.78
C THR A 84 3.76 -22.25 39.58
N LEU A 85 4.66 -22.58 38.65
CA LEU A 85 5.73 -21.69 38.22
C LEU A 85 5.19 -20.31 37.82
N VAL A 86 4.03 -20.28 37.16
CA VAL A 86 3.33 -19.05 36.77
C VAL A 86 2.95 -18.21 37.99
N ASN A 87 2.37 -18.81 39.03
CA ASN A 87 2.03 -18.10 40.28
C ASN A 87 3.27 -17.48 40.92
N ARG A 88 4.41 -18.17 40.90
CA ARG A 88 5.66 -17.65 41.44
C ARG A 88 6.22 -16.49 40.61
N MET A 89 6.11 -16.56 39.28
CA MET A 89 6.49 -15.46 38.38
C MET A 89 5.58 -14.25 38.58
N MET A 90 4.25 -14.45 38.64
CA MET A 90 3.27 -13.39 38.88
C MET A 90 3.48 -12.72 40.24
N ALA A 91 3.73 -13.50 41.30
CA ALA A 91 4.06 -12.95 42.61
C ALA A 91 5.37 -12.15 42.60
N GLY A 92 6.37 -12.60 41.84
CA GLY A 92 7.62 -11.85 41.62
C GLY A 92 7.38 -10.50 40.94
N ILE A 93 6.57 -10.48 39.87
CA ILE A 93 6.18 -9.26 39.17
C ILE A 93 5.39 -8.33 40.10
N ALA A 94 4.40 -8.86 40.83
CA ALA A 94 3.60 -8.09 41.78
C ALA A 94 4.48 -7.42 42.85
N HIS A 95 5.42 -8.16 43.44
CA HIS A 95 6.37 -7.60 44.41
C HIS A 95 7.27 -6.49 43.84
N VAL A 96 7.63 -6.60 42.56
CA VAL A 96 8.40 -5.54 41.88
C VAL A 96 7.51 -4.31 41.65
N VAL A 97 6.27 -4.48 41.22
CA VAL A 97 5.33 -3.40 40.85
C VAL A 97 4.77 -2.67 42.08
N GLU A 98 4.49 -3.38 43.18
CA GLU A 98 3.84 -2.80 44.38
C GLU A 98 4.75 -1.86 45.20
N ARG A 99 6.07 -1.93 45.02
CA ARG A 99 7.00 -1.02 45.70
C ARG A 99 6.72 0.44 45.31
N LYS A 100 6.59 1.34 46.29
CA LYS A 100 6.29 2.77 46.08
C LYS A 100 7.20 3.48 45.05
N ARG A 101 8.49 3.09 44.96
CA ARG A 101 9.43 3.66 43.97
C ARG A 101 9.26 3.07 42.56
N SER A 102 8.79 1.83 42.44
CA SER A 102 8.65 1.14 41.15
C SER A 102 7.59 1.76 40.25
N ARG A 103 6.56 2.40 40.81
CA ARG A 103 5.54 3.12 40.04
C ARG A 103 6.14 4.16 39.11
N TRP A 104 7.07 4.98 39.62
CA TRP A 104 7.75 6.00 38.83
C TRP A 104 8.70 5.40 37.80
N ILE A 105 9.35 4.29 38.13
CA ILE A 105 10.23 3.56 37.20
C ILE A 105 9.42 2.98 36.03
N ILE A 106 8.25 2.40 36.30
CA ILE A 106 7.36 1.84 35.26
C ILE A 106 6.82 2.93 34.36
N VAL A 107 6.37 4.06 34.92
CA VAL A 107 5.89 5.21 34.14
C VAL A 107 7.03 5.79 33.29
N ALA A 108 8.24 5.94 33.85
CA ALA A 108 9.40 6.40 33.09
C ALA A 108 9.76 5.42 31.97
N LEU A 109 9.75 4.11 32.23
CA LEU A 109 9.99 3.08 31.22
C LEU A 109 8.94 3.14 30.11
N PHE A 110 7.65 3.25 30.46
CA PHE A 110 6.57 3.41 29.48
C PHE A 110 6.79 4.64 28.61
N LEU A 111 7.12 5.79 29.21
CA LEU A 111 7.39 7.02 28.46
C LEU A 111 8.59 6.87 27.52
N VAL A 112 9.67 6.24 27.98
CA VAL A 112 10.84 5.96 27.14
C VAL A 112 10.47 5.05 25.96
N LEU A 113 9.75 3.96 26.21
CA LEU A 113 9.31 3.03 25.16
C LEU A 113 8.33 3.70 24.19
N ALA A 114 7.42 4.54 24.69
CA ALA A 114 6.49 5.30 23.86
C ALA A 114 7.23 6.30 22.96
N LEU A 115 8.21 7.03 23.50
CA LEU A 115 9.03 7.97 22.72
C LEU A 115 9.88 7.24 21.66
N LEU A 116 10.47 6.10 22.01
CA LEU A 116 11.19 5.25 21.05
C LEU A 116 10.24 4.72 19.96
N GLY A 117 9.03 4.32 20.33
CA GLY A 117 8.00 3.87 19.40
C GLY A 117 7.57 4.98 18.43
N ILE A 118 7.36 6.21 18.92
CA ILE A 118 7.04 7.38 18.09
C ILE A 118 8.19 7.67 17.11
N LYS A 119 9.45 7.63 17.60
CA LYS A 119 10.62 7.82 16.75
C LYS A 119 10.70 6.74 15.66
N GLY A 120 10.45 5.48 16.00
CA GLY A 120 10.38 4.38 15.03
C GLY A 120 9.27 4.57 14.00
N ALA A 121 8.08 4.96 14.45
CA ALA A 121 6.94 5.24 13.58
C ALA A 121 7.21 6.38 12.58
N SER A 122 7.97 7.41 12.99
CA SER A 122 8.34 8.52 12.09
C SER A 122 9.34 8.13 10.99
N GLN A 123 10.00 6.98 11.12
CA GLN A 123 10.96 6.47 10.13
C GLN A 123 10.33 5.43 9.20
N LEU A 124 9.04 5.14 9.37
CA LEU A 124 8.34 4.18 8.52
C LEU A 124 8.19 4.76 7.12
N VAL A 125 8.85 4.14 6.15
CA VAL A 125 8.69 4.48 4.74
C VAL A 125 7.42 3.81 4.22
N VAL A 126 6.51 4.61 3.66
CA VAL A 126 5.23 4.15 3.13
C VAL A 126 5.37 3.93 1.63
N GLY A 127 5.19 2.69 1.18
CA GLY A 127 5.29 2.29 -0.24
C GLY A 127 5.94 0.93 -0.41
N ASP A 128 6.00 0.46 -1.65
CA ASP A 128 6.77 -0.72 -2.02
C ASP A 128 8.24 -0.30 -2.15
N ASN A 129 9.07 -0.72 -1.18
CA ASN A 129 10.48 -0.31 -1.08
C ASN A 129 11.46 -1.37 -1.58
N GLU A 130 10.95 -2.44 -2.19
CA GLU A 130 11.76 -3.53 -2.73
C GLU A 130 11.64 -3.58 -4.25
N ILE A 131 12.75 -3.94 -4.91
CA ILE A 131 12.79 -4.16 -6.36
C ILE A 131 11.84 -5.31 -6.70
N GLY A 132 10.87 -5.03 -7.56
CA GLY A 132 9.79 -5.96 -7.92
C GLY A 132 8.56 -5.82 -7.03
N SER A 133 7.91 -6.94 -6.71
CA SER A 133 6.67 -6.91 -5.92
C SER A 133 6.95 -7.19 -4.46
N SER A 134 6.61 -6.23 -3.59
CA SER A 134 6.69 -6.39 -2.12
C SER A 134 5.67 -7.39 -1.56
N ILE A 135 4.71 -7.84 -2.37
CA ILE A 135 3.77 -8.92 -2.01
C ILE A 135 4.47 -10.28 -2.04
N LEU A 136 5.54 -10.41 -2.84
CA LEU A 136 6.30 -11.64 -2.99
C LEU A 136 7.55 -11.62 -2.11
N TYR A 137 8.08 -12.80 -1.81
CA TYR A 137 9.36 -12.91 -1.13
C TYR A 137 10.48 -12.23 -1.94
N PRO A 138 11.47 -11.61 -1.28
CA PRO A 138 12.59 -10.93 -1.95
C PRO A 138 13.34 -11.82 -2.96
N ASP A 139 13.49 -13.11 -2.64
CA ASP A 139 14.19 -14.10 -3.48
C ASP A 139 13.24 -14.88 -4.41
N SER A 140 12.00 -14.42 -4.58
CA SER A 140 11.07 -15.04 -5.52
C SER A 140 11.61 -14.96 -6.96
N ARG A 141 11.28 -15.96 -7.78
CA ARG A 141 11.72 -15.99 -9.19
C ARG A 141 11.36 -14.71 -9.95
N TYR A 142 10.23 -14.08 -9.60
CA TYR A 142 9.80 -12.81 -10.18
C TYR A 142 10.72 -11.65 -9.75
N ASN A 143 10.94 -11.44 -8.45
CA ASN A 143 11.79 -10.34 -7.96
C ASN A 143 13.26 -10.50 -8.39
N VAL A 144 13.76 -11.74 -8.50
CA VAL A 144 15.10 -12.01 -9.05
C VAL A 144 15.17 -11.66 -10.54
N ALA A 145 14.16 -12.03 -11.33
CA ALA A 145 14.10 -11.68 -12.75
C ALA A 145 13.99 -10.16 -12.95
N GLU A 146 13.19 -9.48 -12.13
CA GLU A 146 13.02 -8.03 -12.17
C GLU A 146 14.33 -7.30 -11.87
N ARG A 147 15.08 -7.76 -10.88
CA ARG A 147 16.42 -7.23 -10.58
C ARG A 147 17.36 -7.36 -11.77
N VAL A 148 17.37 -8.53 -12.42
CA VAL A 148 18.16 -8.74 -13.65
C VAL A 148 17.71 -7.78 -14.76
N VAL A 149 16.42 -7.52 -14.90
CA VAL A 149 15.90 -6.56 -15.88
C VAL A 149 16.35 -5.13 -15.57
N ASN A 150 16.21 -4.68 -14.33
CA ASN A 150 16.63 -3.32 -13.92
C ASN A 150 18.15 -3.10 -14.05
N ASP A 151 18.96 -4.12 -13.73
CA ASP A 151 20.42 -4.06 -13.83
C ASP A 151 20.89 -4.00 -15.28
N ASN A 152 20.27 -4.77 -16.19
CA ASN A 152 20.75 -4.93 -17.57
C ASN A 152 20.02 -4.05 -18.60
N PHE A 153 18.82 -3.57 -18.30
CA PHE A 153 18.00 -2.77 -19.22
C PHE A 153 17.67 -1.40 -18.62
N SER A 154 16.91 -0.57 -19.32
CA SER A 154 16.60 0.81 -18.96
C SER A 154 15.54 0.97 -17.86
N GLY A 155 15.34 -0.05 -17.02
CA GLY A 155 14.28 -0.09 -16.02
C GLY A 155 13.03 -0.84 -16.49
N SER A 156 12.24 -1.33 -15.54
CA SER A 156 11.00 -2.08 -15.79
C SER A 156 9.73 -1.29 -15.43
N ASN A 157 9.85 -0.15 -14.75
CA ASN A 157 8.72 0.63 -14.25
C ASN A 157 8.42 1.85 -15.13
N PRO A 158 7.33 1.83 -15.93
CA PRO A 158 6.97 2.95 -16.77
C PRO A 158 6.20 4.02 -15.99
N TYR A 159 6.75 5.23 -16.00
CA TYR A 159 6.12 6.45 -15.52
C TYR A 159 5.64 7.30 -16.69
N TYR A 160 4.42 7.82 -16.60
CA TYR A 160 3.82 8.63 -17.65
C TYR A 160 3.60 10.06 -17.17
N VAL A 161 4.22 11.01 -17.86
CA VAL A 161 3.88 12.43 -17.72
C VAL A 161 2.85 12.76 -18.79
N PHE A 162 1.64 13.08 -18.33
CA PHE A 162 0.53 13.44 -19.21
C PHE A 162 0.59 14.93 -19.55
N VAL A 163 0.85 15.24 -20.82
CA VAL A 163 0.90 16.61 -21.33
C VAL A 163 -0.42 16.95 -22.00
N LYS A 164 -1.03 18.05 -21.56
CA LYS A 164 -2.28 18.58 -22.09
C LYS A 164 -2.02 19.92 -22.80
N GLY A 165 -2.29 19.95 -24.10
CA GLY A 165 -2.38 21.18 -24.90
C GLY A 165 -3.58 22.03 -24.53
N LYS A 166 -3.45 23.35 -24.73
CA LYS A 166 -4.51 24.32 -24.40
C LYS A 166 -5.76 24.12 -25.25
N GLU A 167 -5.56 23.80 -26.54
CA GLU A 167 -6.59 23.62 -27.55
C GLU A 167 -6.37 22.29 -28.29
N GLN A 168 -7.33 21.92 -29.14
CA GLN A 168 -7.17 20.77 -30.04
C GLN A 168 -6.03 21.06 -31.04
N GLU A 169 -5.36 20.02 -31.50
CA GLU A 169 -4.24 20.11 -32.45
C GLU A 169 -2.98 20.84 -31.97
N CYS A 170 -2.95 21.30 -30.71
CA CYS A 170 -1.82 22.01 -30.13
C CYS A 170 -0.50 21.20 -30.14
N LEU A 171 -0.56 19.86 -30.08
CA LEU A 171 0.63 19.00 -30.11
C LEU A 171 1.18 18.74 -31.52
N VAL A 172 0.64 19.43 -32.53
CA VAL A 172 1.20 19.52 -33.89
C VAL A 172 2.16 20.72 -34.01
N ASP A 173 2.07 21.68 -33.07
CA ASP A 173 2.91 22.88 -33.10
C ASP A 173 4.37 22.57 -32.74
N SER A 174 5.30 23.11 -33.52
CA SER A 174 6.73 22.97 -33.30
C SER A 174 7.15 23.49 -31.92
N SER A 175 6.58 24.63 -31.50
CA SER A 175 6.86 25.22 -30.19
C SER A 175 6.43 24.29 -29.06
N ALA A 176 5.23 23.70 -29.13
CA ALA A 176 4.73 22.77 -28.11
C ALA A 176 5.59 21.50 -28.02
N LEU A 177 5.97 20.92 -29.17
CA LEU A 177 6.84 19.74 -29.21
C LEU A 177 8.26 20.04 -28.72
N LYS A 178 8.78 21.25 -28.96
CA LYS A 178 10.08 21.68 -28.44
C LYS A 178 10.07 21.83 -26.92
N GLU A 179 9.03 22.45 -26.36
CA GLU A 179 8.84 22.53 -24.90
C GLU A 179 8.72 21.14 -24.28
N MET A 180 7.93 20.26 -24.90
CA MET A 180 7.80 18.87 -24.47
C MET A 180 9.13 18.11 -24.53
N GLY A 181 9.91 18.33 -25.59
CA GLY A 181 11.24 17.74 -25.75
C GLY A 181 12.27 18.31 -24.78
N ALA A 182 12.14 19.59 -24.39
CA ALA A 182 12.97 20.21 -23.37
C ALA A 182 12.66 19.62 -21.98
N LEU A 183 11.38 19.40 -21.65
CA LEU A 183 10.97 18.71 -20.44
C LEU A 183 11.51 17.27 -20.40
N GLN A 184 11.34 16.52 -21.50
CA GLN A 184 11.88 15.16 -21.61
C GLN A 184 13.38 15.12 -21.36
N ARG A 185 14.14 15.99 -22.03
CA ARG A 185 15.59 16.09 -21.84
C ARG A 185 15.95 16.47 -20.41
N HIS A 186 15.26 17.44 -19.83
CA HIS A 186 15.50 17.89 -18.47
C HIS A 186 15.35 16.75 -17.45
N LEU A 187 14.26 15.97 -17.56
CA LEU A 187 14.02 14.85 -16.67
C LEU A 187 15.07 13.74 -16.86
N SER A 188 15.38 13.37 -18.11
CA SER A 188 16.41 12.35 -18.38
C SER A 188 17.82 12.76 -17.95
N GLU A 189 18.14 14.06 -17.89
CA GLU A 189 19.45 14.55 -17.43
C GLU A 189 19.54 14.79 -15.93
N LYS A 190 18.41 15.12 -15.26
CA LYS A 190 18.39 15.51 -13.85
C LYS A 190 17.96 14.40 -12.90
N VAL A 191 17.23 13.40 -13.39
CA VAL A 191 16.73 12.28 -12.60
C VAL A 191 17.58 11.05 -12.91
N PRO A 192 18.51 10.63 -12.03
CA PRO A 192 19.44 9.54 -12.32
C PRO A 192 18.75 8.18 -12.49
N GLU A 193 17.54 8.00 -11.95
CA GLU A 193 16.74 6.79 -12.06
C GLU A 193 16.10 6.62 -13.45
N VAL A 194 16.05 7.67 -14.27
CA VAL A 194 15.49 7.58 -15.63
C VAL A 194 16.45 6.82 -16.54
N GLY A 195 16.06 5.60 -16.93
CA GLY A 195 16.84 4.78 -17.85
C GLY A 195 16.49 4.99 -19.32
N TYR A 196 15.20 5.14 -19.64
CA TYR A 196 14.74 5.39 -21.01
C TYR A 196 13.56 6.36 -21.03
N SER A 197 13.42 7.14 -22.10
CA SER A 197 12.31 8.06 -22.29
C SER A 197 11.78 7.96 -23.71
N LEU A 198 10.45 8.01 -23.89
CA LEU A 198 9.79 8.00 -25.20
C LEU A 198 8.62 8.98 -25.20
N SER A 199 8.54 9.83 -26.22
CA SER A 199 7.39 10.71 -26.44
C SER A 199 7.09 10.93 -27.92
N LEU A 200 6.01 11.66 -28.22
CA LEU A 200 5.66 12.10 -29.57
C LEU A 200 6.81 12.87 -30.26
N VAL A 201 7.64 13.56 -29.47
CA VAL A 201 8.79 14.32 -29.99
C VAL A 201 9.79 13.39 -30.69
N ASP A 202 10.00 12.19 -30.15
CA ASP A 202 10.96 11.23 -30.71
C ASP A 202 10.46 10.65 -32.03
N TYR A 203 9.14 10.42 -32.14
CA TYR A 203 8.50 10.03 -33.41
C TYR A 203 8.67 11.11 -34.47
N VAL A 204 8.39 12.38 -34.13
CA VAL A 204 8.52 13.51 -35.08
C VAL A 204 9.97 13.71 -35.52
N LYS A 205 10.94 13.62 -34.60
CA LYS A 205 12.38 13.65 -34.94
C LYS A 205 12.80 12.49 -35.83
N GLY A 206 12.30 11.28 -35.54
CA GLY A 206 12.57 10.08 -36.31
C GLY A 206 12.02 10.18 -37.73
N LEU A 207 10.78 10.66 -37.88
CA LEU A 207 10.14 10.92 -39.17
C LEU A 207 10.91 11.98 -39.97
N ASN A 208 11.31 13.07 -39.33
CA ASN A 208 12.13 14.10 -39.98
C ASN A 208 13.44 13.51 -40.51
N SER A 209 14.18 12.77 -39.67
CA SER A 209 15.42 12.12 -40.11
C SER A 209 15.19 11.13 -41.25
N ALA A 210 14.10 10.36 -41.21
CA ALA A 210 13.75 9.40 -42.26
C ALA A 210 13.48 10.08 -43.62
N MET A 211 12.81 11.25 -43.62
CA MET A 211 12.55 12.02 -44.85
C MET A 211 13.84 12.54 -45.50
N PHE A 212 14.90 12.72 -44.71
CA PHE A 212 16.23 13.12 -45.17
C PHE A 212 17.23 11.95 -45.19
N GLY A 213 16.77 10.75 -45.55
CA GLY A 213 17.64 9.59 -45.78
C GLY A 213 18.31 9.02 -44.52
N GLY A 214 17.78 9.29 -43.33
CA GLY A 214 18.30 8.81 -42.05
C GLY A 214 19.48 9.61 -41.50
N GLU A 215 19.73 10.80 -42.04
CA GLU A 215 20.83 11.65 -41.59
C GLU A 215 20.59 12.20 -40.17
N ARG A 216 21.57 12.01 -39.27
CA ARG A 216 21.47 12.42 -37.85
C ARG A 216 21.21 13.92 -37.64
N ARG A 217 21.67 14.79 -38.54
CA ARG A 217 21.46 16.24 -38.42
C ARG A 217 19.97 16.64 -38.49
N TYR A 218 19.14 15.80 -39.11
CA TYR A 218 17.70 15.99 -39.21
C TYR A 218 16.91 15.26 -38.10
N PHE A 219 17.58 14.65 -37.12
CA PHE A 219 16.94 14.13 -35.91
C PHE A 219 16.58 15.27 -34.94
N ALA A 220 15.76 16.20 -35.43
CA ALA A 220 15.32 17.42 -34.76
C ALA A 220 13.84 17.66 -35.05
N VAL A 221 13.17 18.42 -34.18
CA VAL A 221 11.77 18.83 -34.42
C VAL A 221 11.79 19.88 -35.54
N PRO A 222 11.02 19.69 -36.65
CA PRO A 222 10.90 20.70 -37.70
C PRO A 222 10.42 22.06 -37.16
N GLU A 223 10.84 23.15 -37.78
CA GLU A 223 10.39 24.51 -37.41
C GLU A 223 8.95 24.80 -37.89
N ASP A 224 8.54 24.21 -39.02
CA ASP A 224 7.23 24.44 -39.61
C ASP A 224 6.19 23.43 -39.09
N ASN A 225 5.09 23.94 -38.57
CA ASN A 225 3.98 23.16 -38.05
C ASN A 225 3.32 22.32 -39.15
N ARG A 226 3.33 22.78 -40.41
CA ARG A 226 2.75 22.04 -41.53
C ARG A 226 3.53 20.76 -41.82
N THR A 227 4.85 20.83 -41.78
CA THR A 227 5.71 19.65 -41.93
C THR A 227 5.43 18.62 -40.85
N ILE A 228 5.25 19.05 -39.60
CA ILE A 228 4.88 18.16 -38.49
C ILE A 228 3.52 17.52 -38.74
N ALA A 229 2.51 18.30 -39.14
CA ALA A 229 1.19 17.80 -39.48
C ALA A 229 1.24 16.75 -40.60
N GLU A 230 2.01 17.00 -41.66
CA GLU A 230 2.23 16.08 -42.77
C GLU A 230 2.90 14.78 -42.31
N TYR A 231 3.90 14.85 -41.43
CA TYR A 231 4.56 13.67 -40.88
C TYR A 231 3.60 12.81 -40.06
N LEU A 232 2.82 13.43 -39.18
CA LEU A 232 1.82 12.73 -38.37
C LEU A 232 0.72 12.13 -39.24
N PHE A 233 0.26 12.85 -40.27
CA PHE A 233 -0.70 12.36 -41.25
C PHE A 233 -0.15 11.15 -42.03
N LEU A 234 1.03 11.28 -42.64
CA LEU A 234 1.67 10.21 -43.41
C LEU A 234 1.85 8.95 -42.56
N TYR A 235 2.31 9.11 -41.32
CA TYR A 235 2.45 7.97 -40.42
C TYR A 235 1.09 7.35 -40.06
N SER A 236 0.06 8.17 -39.79
CA SER A 236 -1.27 7.68 -39.46
C SER A 236 -1.92 6.85 -40.57
N ILE A 237 -1.57 7.10 -41.84
CA ILE A 237 -2.06 6.32 -42.98
C ILE A 237 -1.16 5.12 -43.32
N SER A 238 0.12 5.13 -42.91
CA SER A 238 1.08 4.07 -43.22
C SER A 238 1.25 3.02 -42.11
N SER A 239 0.96 3.38 -40.86
CA SER A 239 1.12 2.52 -39.68
C SER A 239 -0.10 1.65 -39.43
N PHE A 240 0.01 0.68 -38.51
CA PHE A 240 -1.14 -0.09 -38.08
C PHE A 240 -2.10 0.78 -37.26
N PRO A 241 -3.43 0.53 -37.36
CA PRO A 241 -4.40 1.24 -36.54
C PRO A 241 -4.09 1.09 -35.05
N GLY A 242 -3.93 2.22 -34.35
CA GLY A 242 -3.66 2.28 -32.91
C GLY A 242 -2.19 2.45 -32.52
N ASP A 243 -1.24 2.47 -33.47
CA ASP A 243 0.19 2.60 -33.16
C ASP A 243 0.54 3.92 -32.43
N PHE A 244 -0.23 5.00 -32.64
CA PHE A 244 -0.06 6.28 -31.95
C PHE A 244 -0.83 6.42 -30.64
N ASP A 245 -1.84 5.56 -30.39
CA ASP A 245 -2.73 5.68 -29.23
C ASP A 245 -1.98 5.68 -27.88
N PRO A 246 -0.84 4.98 -27.70
CA PRO A 246 -0.05 5.06 -26.46
C PRO A 246 0.65 6.41 -26.25
N VAL A 247 0.85 7.20 -27.31
CA VAL A 247 1.75 8.37 -27.30
C VAL A 247 0.99 9.68 -27.43
N VAL A 248 -0.10 9.73 -28.21
CA VAL A 248 -0.87 10.94 -28.45
C VAL A 248 -2.36 10.63 -28.66
N SER A 249 -3.23 11.54 -28.23
CA SER A 249 -4.67 11.45 -28.50
C SER A 249 -4.97 11.73 -29.98
N ARG A 250 -6.07 11.17 -30.47
CA ARG A 250 -6.50 11.34 -31.88
C ARG A 250 -6.73 12.78 -32.32
N ASN A 251 -7.03 13.68 -31.39
CA ASN A 251 -7.21 15.12 -31.64
C ASN A 251 -5.95 15.95 -31.33
N TYR A 252 -4.80 15.29 -31.10
CA TYR A 252 -3.51 15.90 -30.80
C TYR A 252 -3.56 16.95 -29.67
N GLN A 253 -4.44 16.74 -28.69
CA GLN A 253 -4.57 17.59 -27.51
C GLN A 253 -3.79 17.03 -26.32
N PHE A 254 -3.66 15.71 -26.24
CA PHE A 254 -3.03 15.03 -25.12
C PHE A 254 -1.89 14.16 -25.62
N ALA A 255 -0.76 14.13 -24.91
CA ALA A 255 0.34 13.22 -25.18
C ALA A 255 0.93 12.65 -23.89
N ASN A 256 1.54 11.49 -24.04
CA ASN A 256 2.30 10.82 -22.99
C ASN A 256 3.80 11.01 -23.24
N LEU A 257 4.53 11.37 -22.19
CA LEU A 257 5.97 11.14 -22.10
C LEU A 257 6.15 9.96 -21.17
N LYS A 258 6.61 8.84 -21.73
CA LYS A 258 6.95 7.64 -20.98
C LYS A 258 8.40 7.75 -20.51
N PHE A 259 8.64 7.43 -19.26
CA PHE A 259 9.96 7.25 -18.67
C PHE A 259 10.03 5.88 -18.01
N ASP A 260 10.97 5.05 -18.41
CA ASP A 260 11.24 3.81 -17.69
C ASP A 260 12.25 4.12 -16.59
N LEU A 261 11.83 3.93 -15.34
CA LEU A 261 12.65 4.15 -14.16
C LEU A 261 13.29 2.85 -13.71
N LYS A 262 14.52 2.96 -13.21
CA LYS A 262 15.23 1.90 -12.51
C LYS A 262 14.94 2.02 -11.01
N ASP A 263 14.56 0.91 -10.40
CA ASP A 263 14.46 0.76 -8.93
C ASP A 263 15.80 0.38 -8.31
#